data_AF-A0A3D0TML5-F1
#
_entry.id   AF-A0A3D0TML5-F1
#
_cell.length_a   1.000
_cell.length_b   1.000
_cell.length_c   1.000
_cell.angle_alpha   90.00
_cell.angle_beta   90.00
_cell.angle_gamma   90.00
#
_symmetry.space_group_name_H-M   'P 1'
#
loop_
_entity.id
_entity.type
_entity.pdbx_description
1 polymer ?
#
loop_
_entity_poly.entity_id
_entity_poly.type
_entity_poly.pdbx_seq_one_letter_code
_entity_poly.pdbx_strand_id
1 'polypeptide(L)'
;MTAGLRFDTVTCLTDLGRADESAGLVHSILRERCGPVAVVDLCHDVEPGDTRAAALMLARSVPHLVPGVVLVSVGRRLERPAIAVAVGDGQAALVGPDNGVLAAAVATVGGADAAVRLDSGADARAGLDAAAAADAALRSQSGSSPGVTAVTLTATAAARG
;
A
#
# COMPACT_ATOMS: atom_id res chain seq x y z
N MET A 1 12.22 -18.73 -10.82
CA MET A 1 11.34 -17.96 -11.73
C MET A 1 10.51 -17.03 -10.88
N THR A 2 10.93 -15.77 -10.74
CA THR A 2 10.21 -14.77 -9.94
C THR A 2 8.91 -14.47 -10.66
N ALA A 3 7.77 -14.66 -9.98
CA ALA A 3 6.45 -14.34 -10.54
C ALA A 3 6.48 -12.89 -11.05
N GLY A 4 6.07 -12.69 -12.31
CA GLY A 4 5.98 -11.35 -12.89
C GLY A 4 5.08 -10.47 -12.04
N LEU A 5 5.46 -9.21 -11.87
CA LEU A 5 4.65 -8.27 -11.10
C LEU A 5 3.31 -8.07 -11.81
N ARG A 6 2.22 -8.22 -11.06
CA ARG A 6 0.87 -7.95 -11.56
C ARG A 6 0.64 -6.46 -11.85
N PHE A 7 1.44 -5.58 -11.23
CA PHE A 7 1.42 -4.13 -11.44
C PHE A 7 2.80 -3.63 -11.81
N ASP A 8 2.85 -2.68 -12.73
CA ASP A 8 4.08 -2.01 -13.18
C ASP A 8 4.24 -0.61 -12.58
N THR A 9 3.26 -0.13 -11.80
CA THR A 9 3.19 1.24 -11.31
C THR A 9 2.92 1.28 -9.80
N VAL A 10 3.69 2.11 -9.10
CA VAL A 10 3.53 2.43 -7.67
C VAL A 10 3.32 3.93 -7.52
N THR A 11 2.17 4.34 -6.98
CA THR A 11 1.87 5.72 -6.63
C THR A 11 2.16 5.96 -5.14
N CYS A 12 2.90 7.02 -4.79
CA CYS A 12 3.30 7.33 -3.42
C CYS A 12 2.58 8.56 -2.84
N LEU A 13 2.02 8.43 -1.65
CA LEU A 13 1.47 9.50 -0.83
C LEU A 13 2.09 9.45 0.58
N THR A 14 2.87 10.45 0.96
CA THR A 14 3.55 10.47 2.27
C THR A 14 3.55 11.83 2.93
N ASP A 15 3.98 11.88 4.19
CA ASP A 15 4.23 13.11 4.97
C ASP A 15 5.74 13.34 5.25
N LEU A 16 6.62 12.78 4.43
CA LEU A 16 8.09 12.88 4.55
C LEU A 16 8.66 14.24 4.10
N GLY A 17 7.92 14.98 3.30
CA GLY A 17 8.39 16.17 2.61
C GLY A 17 9.31 15.89 1.42
N ARG A 18 9.66 16.96 0.71
CA ARG A 18 10.67 16.95 -0.38
C ARG A 18 11.93 17.76 -0.07
N ALA A 19 12.08 18.21 1.16
CA ALA A 19 13.21 19.08 1.55
C ALA A 19 14.55 18.31 1.67
N ASP A 20 14.49 16.99 1.82
CA ASP A 20 15.64 16.10 1.98
C ASP A 20 15.62 14.93 0.99
N GLU A 21 16.52 13.96 1.16
CA GLU A 21 16.67 12.80 0.30
C GLU A 21 15.54 11.76 0.38
N SER A 22 14.56 11.93 1.28
CA SER A 22 13.58 10.90 1.62
C SER A 22 12.83 10.35 0.41
N ALA A 23 12.35 11.21 -0.49
CA ALA A 23 11.66 10.79 -1.72
C ALA A 23 12.59 9.96 -2.64
N GLY A 24 13.85 10.38 -2.77
CA GLY A 24 14.85 9.64 -3.54
C GLY A 24 15.17 8.27 -2.95
N LEU A 25 15.23 8.17 -1.61
CA LEU A 25 15.40 6.89 -0.92
C LEU A 25 14.20 5.97 -1.13
N VAL A 26 12.98 6.48 -1.08
CA VAL A 26 11.77 5.69 -1.39
C VAL A 26 11.84 5.12 -2.80
N HIS A 27 12.22 5.94 -3.79
CA HIS A 27 12.37 5.47 -5.18
C HIS A 27 13.45 4.41 -5.32
N SER A 28 14.59 4.59 -4.65
CA SER A 28 15.69 3.62 -4.66
C SER A 28 15.27 2.29 -4.04
N ILE A 29 14.58 2.33 -2.90
CA ILE A 29 14.07 1.13 -2.21
C ILE A 29 13.04 0.42 -3.08
N LEU A 30 12.09 1.15 -3.68
CA LEU A 30 11.12 0.57 -4.60
C LEU A 30 11.82 -0.08 -5.80
N ARG A 31 12.82 0.56 -6.39
CA ARG A 31 13.53 -0.03 -7.53
C ARG A 31 14.33 -1.27 -7.17
N GLU A 32 14.99 -1.28 -6.02
CA GLU A 32 15.73 -2.44 -5.51
C GLU A 32 14.79 -3.61 -5.19
N ARG A 33 13.69 -3.32 -4.49
CA ARG A 33 12.76 -4.34 -3.98
C ARG A 33 11.78 -4.82 -5.04
N CYS A 34 11.43 -3.96 -5.99
CA CYS A 34 10.36 -4.18 -6.96
C CYS A 34 10.85 -4.26 -8.41
N GLY A 35 12.14 -4.08 -8.68
CA GLY A 35 12.64 -4.10 -10.04
C GLY A 35 12.13 -2.89 -10.86
N PRO A 36 11.88 -3.05 -12.17
CA PRO A 36 11.55 -1.94 -13.06
C PRO A 36 10.07 -1.54 -12.94
N VAL A 37 9.69 -0.92 -11.82
CA VAL A 37 8.38 -0.29 -11.63
C VAL A 37 8.45 1.21 -11.92
N ALA A 38 7.40 1.76 -12.52
CA ALA A 38 7.17 3.19 -12.60
C ALA A 38 6.75 3.72 -11.21
N VAL A 39 7.40 4.79 -10.74
CA VAL A 39 7.03 5.45 -9.49
C VAL A 39 6.37 6.78 -9.81
N VAL A 40 5.18 6.99 -9.26
CA VAL A 40 4.41 8.24 -9.38
C VAL A 40 4.31 8.88 -8.00
N ASP A 41 4.93 10.03 -7.80
CA ASP A 41 4.75 10.76 -6.55
C ASP A 41 3.45 11.55 -6.60
N LEU A 42 2.43 11.11 -5.87
CA LEU A 42 1.20 11.88 -5.73
C LEU A 42 1.43 13.13 -4.87
N CYS A 43 1.99 12.93 -3.67
CA CYS A 43 2.37 14.02 -2.78
C CYS A 43 3.27 13.48 -1.66
N HIS A 44 4.30 14.23 -1.28
CA HIS A 44 5.11 13.94 -0.10
C HIS A 44 4.99 15.01 0.99
N ASP A 45 4.36 16.15 0.68
CA ASP A 45 4.28 17.33 1.53
C ASP A 45 2.95 17.42 2.30
N VAL A 46 2.35 16.27 2.62
CA VAL A 46 1.23 16.23 3.56
C VAL A 46 1.74 16.69 4.94
N GLU A 47 0.95 17.51 5.63
CA GLU A 47 1.29 17.92 7.00
C GLU A 47 1.55 16.67 7.88
N PRO A 48 2.68 16.60 8.60
CA PRO A 48 3.06 15.43 9.38
C PRO A 48 1.95 14.89 10.27
N GLY A 49 1.50 13.67 9.98
CA GLY A 49 0.44 13.00 10.71
C GLY A 49 -1.00 13.43 10.41
N ASP A 50 -1.23 14.34 9.45
CA ASP A 50 -2.58 14.73 9.04
C ASP A 50 -3.24 13.65 8.15
N THR A 51 -3.70 12.61 8.83
CA THR A 51 -4.42 11.46 8.26
C THR A 51 -5.68 11.91 7.49
N ARG A 52 -6.34 12.97 7.95
CA ARG A 52 -7.58 13.47 7.34
C ARG A 52 -7.29 14.16 6.01
N ALA A 53 -6.28 15.03 5.96
CA ALA A 53 -5.85 15.67 4.73
C ALA A 53 -5.39 14.63 3.70
N ALA A 54 -4.59 13.65 4.12
CA ALA A 54 -4.17 12.55 3.26
C ALA A 54 -5.35 11.74 2.72
N ALA A 55 -6.31 11.36 3.55
CA ALA A 55 -7.50 10.61 3.13
C ALA A 55 -8.32 11.37 2.07
N LEU A 56 -8.51 12.68 2.27
CA LEU A 56 -9.24 13.53 1.34
C LEU A 56 -8.49 13.72 0.01
N MET A 57 -7.18 13.93 0.08
CA MET A 57 -6.32 14.03 -1.10
C MET A 57 -6.35 12.73 -1.90
N LEU A 58 -6.22 11.59 -1.21
CA LEU A 58 -6.26 10.27 -1.82
C LEU A 58 -7.61 10.01 -2.49
N ALA A 59 -8.73 10.24 -1.79
CA ALA A 59 -10.07 10.04 -2.33
C ALA A 59 -10.33 10.86 -3.61
N ARG A 60 -9.80 12.08 -3.69
CA ARG A 60 -9.91 12.92 -4.90
C ARG A 60 -9.03 12.43 -6.05
N SER A 61 -7.93 11.75 -5.73
CA SER A 61 -6.91 11.37 -6.71
C SER A 61 -7.17 9.99 -7.30
N VAL A 62 -7.63 9.02 -6.49
CA VAL A 62 -7.77 7.62 -6.90
C VAL A 62 -8.57 7.37 -8.19
N PRO A 63 -9.62 8.13 -8.56
CA PRO A 63 -10.32 7.92 -9.83
C PRO A 63 -9.47 8.26 -11.07
N HIS A 64 -8.36 8.97 -10.89
CA HIS A 64 -7.49 9.48 -11.96
C HIS A 64 -6.12 8.78 -12.00
N LEU A 65 -5.83 7.91 -11.03
CA LEU A 65 -4.56 7.19 -10.99
C LEU A 65 -4.57 6.04 -12.00
N VAL A 66 -3.40 5.77 -12.58
CA VAL A 66 -3.19 4.56 -13.38
C VAL A 66 -3.37 3.33 -12.45
N PRO A 67 -4.03 2.25 -12.90
CA PRO A 67 -4.13 1.02 -12.14
C PRO A 67 -2.76 0.53 -11.64
N GLY A 68 -2.68 0.14 -10.37
CA GLY A 68 -1.41 -0.22 -9.74
C GLY A 68 -1.48 -0.24 -8.22
N VAL A 69 -0.32 -0.10 -7.59
CA VAL A 69 -0.23 -0.01 -6.13
C VAL A 69 -0.25 1.45 -5.71
N VAL A 70 -1.08 1.81 -4.73
CA VAL A 70 -1.03 3.12 -4.07
C VAL A 70 -0.48 2.94 -2.66
N LEU A 71 0.75 3.38 -2.45
CA LEU A 71 1.46 3.33 -1.19
C LEU A 71 1.25 4.63 -0.41
N VAL A 72 0.66 4.50 0.77
CA VAL A 72 0.36 5.59 1.69
C VAL A 72 1.15 5.42 2.97
N SER A 73 1.98 6.41 3.29
CA SER A 73 2.74 6.48 4.54
C SER A 73 2.53 7.84 5.17
N VAL A 74 1.42 8.01 5.88
CA VAL A 74 1.07 9.23 6.61
C VAL A 74 0.68 8.86 8.03
N GLY A 75 1.25 9.53 9.02
CA GLY A 75 1.03 9.23 10.43
C GLY A 75 2.17 8.46 11.10
N ARG A 76 2.03 8.30 12.42
CA ARG A 76 3.10 7.76 13.26
C ARG A 76 3.26 6.25 13.08
N ARG A 77 4.49 5.82 12.75
CA ARG A 77 4.93 4.41 12.60
C ARG A 77 4.60 3.49 13.79
N LEU A 78 4.34 4.04 14.97
CA LEU A 78 4.16 3.27 16.21
C LEU A 78 2.70 2.91 16.52
N GLU A 79 1.74 3.42 15.75
CA GLU A 79 0.35 3.39 16.22
C GLU A 79 -0.42 2.16 15.74
N ARG A 80 -0.22 1.66 14.50
CA ARG A 80 -1.03 0.57 13.93
C ARG A 80 -0.31 -0.22 12.82
N PRO A 81 -0.57 -1.53 12.67
CA PRO A 81 -0.04 -2.33 11.58
C PRO A 81 -0.50 -1.80 10.21
N ALA A 82 0.29 -2.05 9.17
CA ALA A 82 -0.11 -1.71 7.81
C ALA A 82 -1.17 -2.70 7.31
N ILE A 83 -2.03 -2.25 6.41
CA ILE A 83 -3.03 -3.05 5.72
C ILE A 83 -2.86 -2.89 4.21
N ALA A 84 -3.28 -3.91 3.46
CA ALA A 84 -3.41 -3.86 2.02
C ALA A 84 -4.86 -4.17 1.64
N VAL A 85 -5.43 -3.35 0.75
CA VAL A 85 -6.82 -3.43 0.31
C VAL A 85 -6.86 -3.55 -1.20
N ALA A 86 -7.41 -4.66 -1.70
CA ALA A 86 -7.69 -4.85 -3.13
C ALA A 86 -8.96 -4.08 -3.50
N VAL A 87 -8.93 -3.36 -4.62
CA VAL A 87 -10.06 -2.56 -5.10
C VAL A 87 -10.22 -2.66 -6.62
N GLY A 88 -11.44 -2.41 -7.08
CA GLY A 88 -11.79 -2.37 -8.50
C GLY A 88 -11.59 -3.71 -9.18
N ASP A 89 -12.10 -4.79 -8.60
CA ASP A 89 -11.92 -6.17 -9.08
C ASP A 89 -10.43 -6.58 -9.19
N GLY A 90 -9.62 -6.11 -8.25
CA GLY A 90 -8.18 -6.35 -8.21
C GLY A 90 -7.38 -5.62 -9.30
N GLN A 91 -7.91 -4.53 -9.88
CA GLN A 91 -7.16 -3.64 -10.77
C GLN A 91 -6.17 -2.76 -10.01
N ALA A 92 -6.39 -2.51 -8.72
CA ALA A 92 -5.48 -1.75 -7.88
C ALA A 92 -5.40 -2.29 -6.45
N ALA A 93 -4.33 -1.93 -5.75
CA ALA A 93 -4.13 -2.22 -4.34
C ALA A 93 -3.77 -0.94 -3.58
N LEU A 94 -4.49 -0.65 -2.50
CA LEU A 94 -4.20 0.45 -1.58
C LEU A 94 -3.45 -0.10 -0.37
N VAL A 95 -2.30 0.47 -0.04
CA VAL A 95 -1.40 -0.04 1.00
C VAL A 95 -1.02 1.09 1.94
N GLY A 96 -1.18 0.90 3.24
CA GLY A 96 -0.87 1.95 4.21
C GLY A 96 -1.28 1.61 5.64
N PRO A 97 -1.10 2.54 6.58
CA PRO A 97 -1.46 2.32 7.98
C PRO A 97 -2.97 2.17 8.19
N ASP A 98 -3.35 1.34 9.18
CA ASP A 98 -4.76 1.16 9.59
C ASP A 98 -5.29 2.30 10.49
N ASN A 99 -5.01 3.55 10.09
CA ASN A 99 -5.44 4.75 10.80
C ASN A 99 -6.66 5.42 10.13
N GLY A 100 -7.25 4.77 9.13
CA GLY A 100 -8.38 5.29 8.35
C GLY A 100 -8.00 6.10 7.11
N VAL A 101 -6.71 6.30 6.83
CA VAL A 101 -6.26 7.07 5.65
C VAL A 101 -6.77 6.48 4.33
N LEU A 102 -6.92 5.16 4.25
CA LEU A 102 -7.38 4.46 3.04
C LEU A 102 -8.91 4.46 2.89
N ALA A 103 -9.66 4.69 3.96
CA ALA A 103 -11.11 4.41 3.99
C ALA A 103 -11.89 5.25 2.95
N ALA A 104 -11.55 6.54 2.83
CA ALA A 104 -12.21 7.43 1.87
C ALA A 104 -11.93 7.02 0.41
N ALA A 105 -10.71 6.56 0.13
CA ALA A 105 -10.32 6.09 -1.18
C ALA A 105 -11.02 4.80 -1.58
N VAL A 106 -11.05 3.82 -0.67
CA VAL A 106 -11.81 2.56 -0.84
C VAL A 106 -13.29 2.84 -1.14
N ALA A 107 -13.92 3.72 -0.37
CA ALA A 107 -15.31 4.09 -0.60
C ALA A 107 -15.53 4.76 -1.98
N THR A 108 -14.57 5.60 -2.41
CA THR A 108 -14.66 6.32 -3.70
C THR A 108 -14.61 5.37 -4.89
N VAL A 109 -13.84 4.29 -4.80
CA VAL A 109 -13.70 3.30 -5.88
C VAL A 109 -14.74 2.17 -5.82
N GLY A 110 -15.78 2.31 -4.99
CA GLY A 110 -16.90 1.36 -4.94
C GLY A 110 -16.80 0.29 -3.84
N GLY A 111 -15.77 0.33 -3.00
CA GLY A 111 -15.59 -0.61 -1.90
C GLY A 111 -14.31 -1.44 -2.01
N ALA A 112 -14.12 -2.34 -1.05
CA ALA A 112 -13.00 -3.27 -0.99
C ALA A 112 -13.42 -4.63 -1.51
N ASP A 113 -12.60 -5.24 -2.36
CA ASP A 113 -12.76 -6.63 -2.80
C ASP A 113 -12.17 -7.59 -1.75
N ALA A 114 -11.07 -7.17 -1.13
CA ALA A 114 -10.37 -7.91 -0.10
C ALA A 114 -9.54 -6.94 0.76
N ALA A 115 -9.30 -7.30 2.02
CA ALA A 115 -8.36 -6.58 2.87
C ALA A 115 -7.53 -7.57 3.70
N VAL A 116 -6.24 -7.32 3.81
CA VAL A 116 -5.29 -8.10 4.60
C VAL A 116 -4.49 -7.21 5.52
N ARG A 117 -4.16 -7.71 6.71
CA ARG A 117 -3.25 -7.06 7.63
C ARG A 117 -1.82 -7.53 7.36
N LEU A 118 -0.90 -6.58 7.30
CA LEU A 118 0.52 -6.82 7.11
C LEU A 118 1.16 -6.86 8.51
N ASP A 119 1.40 -8.05 9.03
CA ASP A 119 2.07 -8.22 10.32
C ASP A 119 3.58 -7.99 10.14
N SER A 120 4.17 -7.18 11.03
CA SER A 120 5.54 -6.69 10.88
C SER A 120 6.56 -7.80 11.13
N GLY A 121 7.17 -8.22 10.03
CA GLY A 121 8.30 -9.13 9.98
C GLY A 121 9.44 -8.57 9.13
N ALA A 122 9.89 -7.35 9.44
CA ALA A 122 10.99 -6.62 8.82
C ALA A 122 11.42 -7.06 7.40
N ASP A 123 10.81 -6.46 6.37
CA ASP A 123 11.52 -6.14 5.14
C ASP A 123 10.69 -5.20 4.26
N ALA A 124 11.37 -4.29 3.55
CA ALA A 124 10.78 -3.40 2.53
C ALA A 124 10.25 -4.15 1.28
N ARG A 125 10.07 -5.48 1.37
CA ARG A 125 9.33 -6.35 0.44
C ARG A 125 7.81 -6.24 0.61
N ALA A 126 7.34 -5.81 1.79
CA ALA A 126 5.92 -5.83 2.17
C ALA A 126 5.00 -4.97 1.29
N GLY A 127 5.51 -3.93 0.64
CA GLY A 127 4.71 -3.11 -0.29
C GLY A 127 4.39 -3.81 -1.61
N LEU A 128 5.20 -4.79 -2.01
CA LEU A 128 5.03 -5.54 -3.25
C LEU A 128 4.32 -6.87 -3.03
N ASP A 129 4.56 -7.48 -1.87
CA ASP A 129 3.74 -8.55 -1.35
C ASP A 129 2.32 -8.06 -1.05
N ALA A 130 2.04 -6.76 -0.92
CA ALA A 130 0.67 -6.27 -0.78
C ALA A 130 -0.18 -6.49 -2.04
N ALA A 131 0.42 -6.39 -3.23
CA ALA A 131 -0.22 -6.74 -4.49
C ALA A 131 -0.38 -8.26 -4.66
N ALA A 132 0.64 -9.03 -4.29
CA ALA A 132 0.59 -10.49 -4.27
C ALA A 132 -0.32 -11.04 -3.16
N ALA A 133 -0.48 -10.34 -2.04
CA ALA A 133 -1.32 -10.66 -0.91
C ALA A 133 -2.77 -10.22 -1.15
N ALA A 134 -2.99 -9.09 -1.83
CA ALA A 134 -4.28 -8.75 -2.42
C ALA A 134 -4.70 -9.82 -3.43
N ASP A 135 -3.82 -10.23 -4.34
CA ASP A 135 -4.04 -11.30 -5.32
C ASP A 135 -4.21 -12.69 -4.67
N ALA A 136 -3.47 -13.01 -3.61
CA ALA A 136 -3.64 -14.24 -2.83
C ALA A 136 -4.96 -14.24 -2.04
N ALA A 137 -5.35 -13.10 -1.44
CA ALA A 137 -6.60 -12.93 -0.71
C ALA A 137 -7.83 -12.99 -1.65
N LEU A 138 -7.71 -12.42 -2.85
CA LEU A 138 -8.72 -12.57 -3.92
C LEU A 138 -8.85 -14.04 -4.37
N ARG A 139 -7.74 -14.75 -4.57
CA ARG A 139 -7.73 -16.17 -4.97
C ARG A 139 -8.22 -17.12 -3.88
N SER A 140 -8.08 -16.79 -2.59
CA SER A 140 -8.65 -17.59 -1.48
C SER A 140 -10.16 -17.38 -1.28
N GLN A 141 -10.75 -16.31 -1.82
CA GLN A 141 -12.19 -16.01 -1.70
C GLN A 141 -13.04 -16.66 -2.80
N SER A 142 -12.44 -17.25 -3.84
CA SER A 142 -13.16 -17.96 -4.91
C SER A 142 -13.82 -19.29 -4.47
N GLY A 143 -13.98 -19.53 -3.16
CA GLY A 143 -14.54 -20.75 -2.59
C GLY A 143 -15.39 -20.60 -1.31
N SER A 144 -15.68 -19.41 -0.79
CA SER A 144 -16.56 -19.26 0.39
C SER A 144 -17.07 -17.82 0.57
N SER A 145 -18.34 -17.71 1.00
CA SER A 145 -19.12 -16.51 1.36
C SER A 145 -18.36 -15.41 2.15
N PRO A 146 -18.84 -14.13 2.12
CA PRO A 146 -18.06 -12.97 2.55
C PRO A 146 -17.92 -12.93 4.07
N GLY A 147 -16.74 -13.33 4.54
CA GLY A 147 -16.28 -13.13 5.90
C GLY A 147 -14.81 -12.75 5.82
N VAL A 148 -14.48 -11.56 6.33
CA VAL A 148 -13.10 -11.06 6.43
C VAL A 148 -12.23 -12.14 7.06
N THR A 149 -11.42 -12.81 6.24
CA THR A 149 -10.51 -13.86 6.69
C THR A 149 -9.11 -13.27 6.71
N ALA A 150 -8.61 -13.00 7.92
CA ALA A 150 -7.25 -12.53 8.14
C ALA A 150 -6.27 -13.66 7.79
N VAL A 151 -5.50 -13.48 6.72
CA VAL A 151 -4.37 -14.35 6.39
C VAL A 151 -3.12 -13.75 7.03
N THR A 152 -2.57 -14.44 8.03
CA THR A 152 -1.33 -14.08 8.71
C THR A 152 -0.13 -14.44 7.83
N LEU A 153 0.72 -13.46 7.52
CA LEU A 153 2.01 -13.68 6.85
C LEU A 153 3.13 -13.28 7.81
N THR A 154 3.99 -14.24 8.17
CA THR A 154 5.12 -14.05 9.08
C THR A 154 6.40 -13.82 8.27
N ALA A 155 7.14 -12.76 8.58
CA ALA A 155 8.48 -12.54 8.03
C ALA A 155 9.48 -12.24 9.18
N THR A 156 10.75 -12.54 8.98
CA THR A 156 11.75 -12.63 10.07
C THR A 156 12.80 -11.53 9.93
N ALA A 157 13.06 -10.80 11.01
CA ALA A 157 13.98 -9.67 11.05
C ALA A 157 15.46 -10.07 11.04
N ALA A 158 16.26 -9.37 10.23
CA ALA A 158 17.70 -9.28 10.41
C ALA A 158 18.06 -7.91 11.01
N ALA A 159 18.62 -7.96 12.22
CA ALA A 159 19.17 -6.84 12.97
C ALA A 159 20.37 -6.19 12.26
N ARG A 160 20.59 -4.90 12.57
CA ARG A 160 21.85 -4.13 12.74
C ARG A 160 21.58 -2.68 12.34
N GLY A 161 21.95 -1.65 13.09
CA GLY A 161 22.69 -1.48 14.33
C GLY A 161 22.68 0.01 14.67
#